data_AF-A0A5V6VQX0-F1
#
_entry.id   AF-A0A5V6VQX0-F1
#
_cell.length_a   1.000
_cell.length_b   1.000
_cell.length_c   1.000
_cell.angle_alpha   90.00
_cell.angle_beta   90.00
_cell.angle_gamma   90.00
#
_symmetry.space_group_name_H-M   'P 1'
#
loop_
_entity.id
_entity.type
_entity.pdbx_description
1 polymer ?
#
loop_
_entity_poly.entity_id
_entity_poly.type
_entity_poly.pdbx_seq_one_letter_code
_entity_poly.pdbx_strand_id
1 'polypeptide(L)'
;MRKYGEWGNLSGEENPVHLEQVIRLPGQQYDKESGLYYNRHRYYNPGQGRYITQDPIGLSGGLNPYTYPLNPVVNIDPLGLVNINLFPENQYIHDIADHITIPGVFTVGVHGSPLYVEDASGNPVDVKKLADMIRKDRNYRKGKPIKLISCNTAKGGEGSFASQLAKELNVNVTGPDTLWSVWWENDNSGIPQMDSVLTAPTDSQPWTRGHPTVLDEKDRGNWVTFGPDGNEISSVKSEVEKPSEIKK
;
A
#
# COMPACT_ATOMS: atom_id res chain seq x y z
N MET A 1 -2.28 -33.26 9.04
CA MET A 1 -1.11 -32.39 8.73
C MET A 1 -1.00 -32.19 7.22
N ARG A 2 -0.56 -31.01 6.74
CA ARG A 2 -0.33 -30.74 5.30
C ARG A 2 1.14 -30.49 5.02
N LYS A 3 1.61 -31.01 3.89
CA LYS A 3 2.96 -30.82 3.35
C LYS A 3 2.84 -30.07 2.03
N TYR A 4 3.73 -29.12 1.81
CA TYR A 4 3.76 -28.30 0.60
C TYR A 4 5.12 -28.41 -0.07
N GLY A 5 5.13 -28.39 -1.40
CA GLY A 5 6.36 -28.21 -2.19
C GLY A 5 6.83 -26.74 -2.19
N GLU A 6 8.01 -26.50 -2.76
CA GLU A 6 8.69 -25.19 -2.78
C GLU A 6 7.83 -24.05 -3.35
N TRP A 7 6.88 -24.38 -4.24
CA TRP A 7 5.98 -23.43 -4.89
C TRP A 7 4.53 -23.48 -4.35
N GLY A 8 4.31 -24.05 -3.17
CA GLY A 8 2.99 -24.10 -2.52
C GLY A 8 2.05 -25.20 -3.03
N ASN A 9 2.50 -26.04 -3.97
CA ASN A 9 1.79 -27.27 -4.33
C ASN A 9 1.53 -28.12 -3.08
N LEU A 10 0.32 -28.65 -2.91
CA LEU A 10 0.02 -29.57 -1.82
C LEU A 10 0.66 -30.93 -2.17
N SER A 11 1.70 -31.33 -1.43
CA SER A 11 2.45 -32.57 -1.65
C SER A 11 1.98 -33.70 -0.73
N GLY A 12 1.16 -33.39 0.28
CA GLY A 12 0.47 -34.39 1.10
C GLY A 12 -0.49 -33.77 2.10
N GLU A 13 -1.58 -34.46 2.39
CA GLU A 13 -2.57 -34.05 3.38
C GLU A 13 -3.07 -35.26 4.18
N GLU A 14 -2.95 -35.19 5.50
CA GLU A 14 -3.69 -36.06 6.42
C GLU A 14 -4.92 -35.31 6.91
N ASN A 15 -6.10 -35.82 6.55
CA ASN A 15 -7.40 -35.27 6.89
C ASN A 15 -8.36 -36.38 7.37
N PRO A 16 -8.18 -36.89 8.61
CA PRO A 16 -8.93 -38.02 9.13
C PRO A 16 -10.43 -37.74 9.36
N VAL A 17 -10.84 -36.46 9.33
CA VAL A 17 -12.23 -36.00 9.53
C VAL A 17 -12.88 -35.45 8.25
N HIS A 18 -12.21 -35.57 7.10
CA HIS A 18 -12.70 -35.13 5.78
C HIS A 18 -13.20 -33.67 5.74
N LEU A 19 -12.57 -32.78 6.51
CA LEU A 19 -12.92 -31.35 6.50
C LEU A 19 -12.25 -30.64 5.31
N GLU A 20 -13.04 -29.93 4.52
CA GLU A 20 -12.51 -29.13 3.42
C GLU A 20 -11.90 -27.83 3.97
N GLN A 21 -10.61 -27.61 3.68
CA GLN A 21 -9.91 -26.39 4.03
C GLN A 21 -9.30 -25.78 2.78
N VAL A 22 -9.86 -24.65 2.35
CA VAL A 22 -9.55 -23.97 1.08
C VAL A 22 -8.33 -23.05 1.18
N ILE A 23 -7.90 -22.65 2.37
CA ILE A 23 -6.74 -21.76 2.51
C ILE A 23 -5.43 -22.51 2.21
N ARG A 24 -4.52 -21.84 1.49
CA ARG A 24 -3.19 -22.29 1.06
C ARG A 24 -2.11 -21.31 1.52
N LEU A 25 -0.84 -21.67 1.35
CA LEU A 25 0.29 -20.81 1.70
C LEU A 25 0.39 -19.61 0.74
N PRO A 26 0.55 -18.38 1.24
CA PRO A 26 0.05 -17.84 2.50
C PRO A 26 -1.14 -16.90 2.22
N GLY A 27 -2.35 -17.41 2.45
CA GLY A 27 -3.60 -16.66 2.30
C GLY A 27 -4.34 -16.88 0.99
N GLN A 28 -3.80 -17.69 0.08
CA GLN A 28 -4.45 -18.06 -1.17
C GLN A 28 -5.68 -18.95 -0.93
N GLN A 29 -6.76 -18.71 -1.65
CA GLN A 29 -7.92 -19.58 -1.65
C GLN A 29 -7.81 -20.59 -2.78
N TYR A 30 -7.81 -21.87 -2.45
CA TYR A 30 -7.85 -22.94 -3.43
C TYR A 30 -9.20 -22.97 -4.13
N ASP A 31 -9.16 -22.87 -5.45
CA ASP A 31 -10.29 -23.11 -6.33
C ASP A 31 -10.20 -24.55 -6.85
N LYS A 32 -11.13 -25.39 -6.39
CA LYS A 32 -11.19 -26.81 -6.71
C LYS A 32 -11.55 -27.09 -8.17
N GLU A 33 -12.30 -26.19 -8.81
CA GLU A 33 -12.76 -26.37 -10.19
C GLU A 33 -11.60 -26.20 -11.18
N SER A 34 -10.74 -25.20 -10.94
CA SER A 34 -9.60 -24.89 -11.79
C SER A 34 -8.28 -25.53 -11.34
N GLY A 35 -8.17 -25.94 -10.07
CA GLY A 35 -6.93 -26.38 -9.46
C GLY A 35 -5.95 -25.24 -9.15
N LEU A 36 -6.36 -23.99 -9.33
CA LEU A 36 -5.55 -22.80 -9.16
C LEU A 36 -5.75 -22.17 -7.78
N TYR A 37 -4.81 -21.32 -7.40
CA TYR A 37 -4.78 -20.67 -6.11
C TYR A 37 -5.12 -19.19 -6.31
N TYR A 38 -6.30 -18.78 -5.86
CA TYR A 38 -6.79 -17.42 -5.99
C TYR A 38 -6.12 -16.49 -4.99
N ASN A 39 -5.53 -15.43 -5.52
CA ASN A 39 -4.79 -14.39 -4.80
C ASN A 39 -5.38 -13.02 -5.16
N ARG A 40 -6.63 -12.78 -4.72
CA ARG A 40 -7.43 -11.56 -4.99
C ARG A 40 -7.49 -11.15 -6.46
N HIS A 41 -6.47 -10.45 -6.96
CA HIS A 41 -6.45 -9.92 -8.32
C HIS A 41 -5.84 -10.89 -9.34
N ARG A 42 -5.25 -12.01 -8.89
CA ARG A 42 -4.53 -12.95 -9.76
C ARG A 42 -4.81 -14.40 -9.39
N TYR A 43 -4.72 -15.27 -10.39
CA TYR A 43 -4.67 -16.71 -10.20
C TYR A 43 -3.23 -17.20 -10.25
N TYR A 44 -2.81 -17.89 -9.20
CA TYR A 44 -1.49 -18.49 -9.07
C TYR A 44 -1.55 -19.98 -9.46
N ASN A 45 -0.58 -20.42 -10.26
CA ASN A 45 -0.38 -21.82 -10.59
C ASN A 45 0.79 -22.39 -9.77
N PRO A 46 0.52 -23.19 -8.73
CA PRO A 46 1.56 -23.77 -7.88
C PRO A 46 2.42 -24.82 -8.59
N GLY A 47 1.93 -25.42 -9.68
CA GLY A 47 2.71 -26.37 -10.48
C GLY A 47 3.77 -25.69 -11.34
N GLN A 48 3.63 -24.39 -11.60
CA GLN A 48 4.54 -23.59 -12.41
C GLN A 48 5.30 -22.52 -11.62
N GLY A 49 4.97 -22.32 -10.34
CA GLY A 49 5.58 -21.28 -9.51
C GLY A 49 5.30 -19.87 -10.00
N ARG A 50 4.13 -19.61 -10.62
CA ARG A 50 3.86 -18.32 -11.27
C ARG A 50 2.38 -17.95 -11.37
N TYR A 51 2.11 -16.67 -11.57
CA TYR A 51 0.76 -16.20 -11.92
C TYR A 51 0.41 -16.58 -13.36
N ILE A 52 -0.86 -16.90 -13.62
CA ILE A 52 -1.36 -17.20 -14.97
C ILE A 52 -2.05 -15.99 -15.62
N THR A 53 -2.24 -14.93 -14.85
CA THR A 53 -2.73 -13.63 -15.30
C THR A 53 -1.61 -12.61 -15.20
N GLN A 54 -1.48 -11.74 -16.19
CA GLN A 54 -0.51 -10.66 -16.19
C GLN A 54 -0.70 -9.75 -14.97
N ASP A 55 0.40 -9.24 -14.42
CA ASP A 55 0.39 -8.28 -13.34
C ASP A 55 -0.48 -7.05 -13.69
N PRO A 56 -1.51 -6.73 -12.89
CA PRO A 56 -2.32 -5.52 -13.03
C PRO A 56 -1.55 -4.21 -12.90
N ILE A 57 -0.27 -4.20 -12.49
CA ILE A 57 0.63 -3.03 -12.56
C ILE A 57 1.58 -3.04 -13.77
N GLY A 58 1.54 -4.09 -14.60
CA GLY A 58 2.29 -4.15 -15.86
C GLY A 58 3.80 -4.30 -15.65
N LEU A 59 4.61 -3.70 -16.52
CA LEU A 59 6.08 -3.79 -16.45
C LEU A 59 6.67 -3.09 -15.21
N SER A 60 5.88 -2.26 -14.53
CA SER A 60 6.24 -1.67 -13.24
C SER A 60 6.36 -2.73 -12.13
N GLY A 61 5.74 -3.91 -12.29
CA GLY A 61 5.91 -5.07 -11.39
C GLY A 61 7.09 -5.96 -11.77
N GLY A 62 7.99 -5.45 -12.62
CA GLY A 62 9.13 -6.17 -13.18
C GLY A 62 8.91 -6.64 -14.62
N LEU A 63 10.03 -6.99 -15.27
CA LEU A 63 10.06 -7.35 -16.70
C LEU A 63 9.25 -8.61 -17.05
N ASN A 64 9.02 -9.48 -16.07
CA ASN A 64 8.20 -10.67 -16.24
C ASN A 64 6.90 -10.50 -15.43
N PRO A 65 5.79 -10.13 -16.10
CA PRO A 65 4.56 -9.75 -15.42
C PRO A 65 3.77 -10.97 -14.91
N TYR A 66 4.34 -12.17 -14.96
CA TYR A 66 3.76 -13.39 -14.41
C TYR A 66 4.52 -13.88 -13.19
N THR A 67 5.53 -13.14 -12.73
CA THR A 67 6.46 -13.60 -11.70
C THR A 67 5.76 -13.72 -10.35
N TYR A 68 5.96 -14.86 -9.70
CA TYR A 68 5.78 -15.01 -8.27
C TYR A 68 7.15 -14.84 -7.59
N PRO A 69 7.26 -14.26 -6.39
CA PRO A 69 8.56 -13.96 -5.78
C PRO A 69 9.48 -15.18 -5.74
N LEU A 70 10.74 -14.99 -6.19
CA LEU A 70 11.74 -16.04 -6.34
C LEU A 70 12.10 -16.79 -5.03
N ASN A 71 11.73 -16.23 -3.88
CA ASN A 71 11.87 -16.86 -2.57
C ASN A 71 10.53 -16.77 -1.80
N PRO A 72 9.61 -17.74 -1.98
CA PRO A 72 8.26 -17.67 -1.44
C PRO A 72 8.15 -17.95 0.06
N VAL A 73 9.28 -18.25 0.72
CA VAL A 73 9.38 -18.42 2.18
C VAL A 73 9.73 -17.09 2.87
N VAL A 74 10.43 -16.19 2.17
CA VAL A 74 10.88 -14.88 2.68
C VAL A 74 10.05 -13.73 2.09
N ASN A 75 9.71 -13.82 0.80
CA ASN A 75 8.97 -12.83 0.06
C ASN A 75 7.59 -13.39 -0.30
N ILE A 76 6.58 -12.87 0.36
CA ILE A 76 5.19 -13.12 0.04
C ILE A 76 4.68 -11.89 -0.71
N ASP A 77 3.86 -12.08 -1.74
CA ASP A 77 3.03 -11.02 -2.32
C ASP A 77 1.58 -11.19 -1.81
N PRO A 78 1.19 -10.56 -0.69
CA PRO A 78 -0.06 -10.85 -0.02
C PRO A 78 -1.20 -9.88 -0.40
N LEU A 79 -0.96 -8.78 -1.16
CA LEU A 79 -1.91 -7.64 -1.16
C LEU A 79 -2.27 -6.98 -2.51
N GLY A 80 -1.38 -6.85 -3.49
CA GLY A 80 -1.72 -6.02 -4.67
C GLY A 80 -1.91 -4.53 -4.32
N LEU A 81 -0.90 -3.94 -3.68
CA LEU A 81 -0.29 -2.61 -3.84
C LEU A 81 -1.15 -1.33 -3.71
N VAL A 82 -0.49 -0.21 -3.38
CA VAL A 82 -0.99 1.14 -3.66
C VAL A 82 -1.32 1.27 -5.15
N ASN A 83 -2.37 2.03 -5.50
CA ASN A 83 -2.78 2.10 -6.92
C ASN A 83 -1.75 2.80 -7.80
N ILE A 84 -1.04 3.80 -7.25
CA ILE A 84 0.14 4.40 -7.87
C ILE A 84 1.22 4.51 -6.79
N ASN A 85 2.40 3.91 -7.02
CA ASN A 85 3.59 4.08 -6.19
C ASN A 85 4.62 4.94 -6.93
N LEU A 86 4.88 6.14 -6.42
CA LEU A 86 5.85 7.09 -6.95
C LEU A 86 7.06 7.26 -6.03
N PHE A 87 7.17 6.47 -4.96
CA PHE A 87 8.40 6.43 -4.19
C PHE A 87 9.52 5.78 -5.03
N PRO A 88 10.77 6.27 -4.95
CA PRO A 88 11.89 5.61 -5.62
C PRO A 88 12.11 4.17 -5.12
N GLU A 89 12.32 3.22 -6.02
CA GLU A 89 12.49 1.77 -5.69
C GLU A 89 13.64 1.49 -4.71
N ASN A 90 14.62 2.39 -4.64
CA ASN A 90 15.76 2.27 -3.73
C ASN A 90 15.48 2.78 -2.30
N GLN A 91 14.22 3.12 -1.98
CA GLN A 91 13.82 3.56 -0.65
C GLN A 91 12.89 2.55 0.00
N TYR A 92 13.16 2.22 1.27
CA TYR A 92 12.33 1.29 2.05
C TYR A 92 10.83 1.68 2.11
N ILE A 93 10.54 2.98 1.99
CA ILE A 93 9.16 3.50 1.96
C ILE A 93 8.37 3.04 0.74
N HIS A 94 9.05 2.71 -0.36
CA HIS A 94 8.45 2.11 -1.54
C HIS A 94 7.80 0.77 -1.20
N ASP A 95 8.57 -0.12 -0.56
CA ASP A 95 8.10 -1.45 -0.16
C ASP A 95 6.95 -1.36 0.85
N ILE A 96 6.98 -0.39 1.76
CA ILE A 96 5.90 -0.20 2.74
C ILE A 96 4.63 0.30 2.05
N ALA A 97 4.74 1.24 1.11
CA ALA A 97 3.59 1.75 0.36
C ALA A 97 2.89 0.62 -0.40
N ASP A 98 3.64 -0.32 -0.94
CA ASP A 98 3.13 -1.54 -1.57
C ASP A 98 2.26 -2.42 -0.66
N HIS A 99 2.32 -2.23 0.66
CA HIS A 99 1.49 -2.95 1.63
C HIS A 99 0.25 -2.16 2.10
N ILE A 100 0.02 -0.95 1.56
CA ILE A 100 -1.13 -0.12 1.95
C ILE A 100 -2.28 -0.34 0.97
N THR A 101 -3.33 -1.02 1.43
CA THR A 101 -4.55 -1.26 0.65
C THR A 101 -5.78 -0.82 1.42
N ILE A 102 -6.46 0.23 0.93
CA ILE A 102 -7.65 0.79 1.57
C ILE A 102 -8.88 0.53 0.69
N PRO A 103 -9.81 -0.37 1.10
CA PRO A 103 -10.97 -0.73 0.29
C PRO A 103 -11.84 0.48 -0.10
N GLY A 104 -12.06 0.65 -1.41
CA GLY A 104 -12.90 1.73 -1.94
C GLY A 104 -12.24 3.11 -2.03
N VAL A 105 -10.94 3.20 -1.75
CA VAL A 105 -10.13 4.42 -1.91
C VAL A 105 -9.07 4.17 -2.99
N PHE A 106 -8.70 5.20 -3.74
CA PHE A 106 -7.57 5.15 -4.66
C PHE A 106 -6.32 5.70 -3.95
N THR A 107 -5.34 4.85 -3.70
CA THR A 107 -4.16 5.22 -2.92
C THR A 107 -2.99 5.62 -3.81
N VAL A 108 -2.30 6.68 -3.43
CA VAL A 108 -1.10 7.17 -4.12
C VAL A 108 0.03 7.31 -3.10
N GLY A 109 1.07 6.49 -3.22
CA GLY A 109 2.31 6.65 -2.48
C GLY A 109 3.23 7.62 -3.21
N VAL A 110 3.62 8.73 -2.57
CA VAL A 110 4.43 9.76 -3.21
C VAL A 110 5.17 10.63 -2.18
N HIS A 111 6.40 11.05 -2.49
CA HIS A 111 7.04 12.11 -1.69
C HIS A 111 6.27 13.41 -1.84
N GLY A 112 6.04 14.10 -0.72
CA GLY A 112 5.12 15.23 -0.70
C GLY A 112 5.67 16.44 0.07
N SER A 113 5.18 17.59 -0.36
CA SER A 113 5.27 18.86 0.35
C SER A 113 3.90 19.53 0.35
N PRO A 114 3.73 20.67 1.04
CA PRO A 114 2.48 21.43 0.97
C PRO A 114 2.09 21.89 -0.45
N LEU A 115 3.06 22.01 -1.37
CA LEU A 115 2.86 22.67 -2.67
C LEU A 115 3.08 21.76 -3.89
N TYR A 116 3.82 20.68 -3.74
CA TYR A 116 4.15 19.76 -4.83
C TYR A 116 4.42 18.36 -4.29
N VAL A 117 4.40 17.38 -5.18
CA VAL A 117 4.86 16.01 -4.92
C VAL A 117 5.98 15.66 -5.90
N GLU A 118 6.70 14.56 -5.68
CA GLU A 118 7.82 14.14 -6.54
C GLU A 118 7.56 12.77 -7.16
N ASP A 119 7.98 12.55 -8.41
CA ASP A 119 7.99 11.23 -9.01
C ASP A 119 9.15 10.37 -8.48
N ALA A 120 9.20 9.10 -8.90
CA ALA A 120 10.23 8.15 -8.47
C ALA A 120 11.66 8.55 -8.89
N SER A 121 11.82 9.54 -9.77
CA SER A 121 13.12 10.11 -10.15
C SER A 121 13.47 11.38 -9.35
N GLY A 122 12.61 11.80 -8.42
CA GLY A 122 12.76 13.03 -7.64
C GLY A 122 12.37 14.30 -8.40
N ASN A 123 11.68 14.19 -9.54
CA ASN A 123 11.23 15.38 -10.25
C ASN A 123 9.90 15.87 -9.69
N PRO A 124 9.70 17.19 -9.56
CA PRO A 124 8.41 17.74 -9.18
C PRO A 124 7.28 17.33 -10.13
N VAL A 125 6.16 16.94 -9.54
CA VAL A 125 4.89 16.62 -10.21
C VAL A 125 3.85 17.59 -9.67
N ASP A 126 3.28 18.38 -10.57
CA ASP A 126 2.18 19.28 -10.23
C ASP A 126 0.85 18.53 -10.12
N VAL A 127 -0.17 19.24 -9.61
CA VAL A 127 -1.51 18.71 -9.38
C VAL A 127 -2.14 18.16 -10.66
N LYS A 128 -1.98 18.85 -11.80
CA LYS A 128 -2.59 18.44 -13.08
C LYS A 128 -1.95 17.17 -13.60
N LYS A 129 -0.62 17.09 -13.55
CA LYS A 129 0.13 15.91 -13.96
C LYS A 129 -0.26 14.70 -13.11
N LEU A 130 -0.35 14.84 -11.79
CA LEU A 130 -0.81 13.74 -10.94
C LEU A 130 -2.27 13.35 -11.20
N ALA A 131 -3.16 14.32 -11.35
CA ALA A 131 -4.56 14.06 -11.68
C ALA A 131 -4.71 13.30 -13.00
N ASP A 132 -3.92 13.65 -14.02
CA ASP A 132 -3.89 12.95 -15.30
C ASP A 132 -3.37 11.53 -15.16
N MET A 133 -2.36 11.28 -14.33
CA MET A 133 -1.89 9.93 -14.01
C MET A 133 -3.01 9.10 -13.36
N ILE A 134 -3.71 9.66 -12.37
CA ILE A 134 -4.83 9.00 -11.69
C ILE A 134 -5.96 8.70 -12.68
N ARG A 135 -6.36 9.67 -13.52
CA ARG A 135 -7.45 9.49 -14.50
C ARG A 135 -7.12 8.43 -15.56
N LYS A 136 -5.84 8.29 -15.93
CA LYS A 136 -5.37 7.31 -16.91
C LYS A 136 -5.16 5.93 -16.31
N ASP A 137 -5.11 5.81 -14.98
CA ASP A 137 -4.96 4.53 -14.32
C ASP A 137 -6.19 3.65 -14.53
N ARG A 138 -5.96 2.43 -15.02
CA ARG A 138 -7.02 1.45 -15.33
C ARG A 138 -7.84 1.01 -14.12
N ASN A 139 -7.29 1.14 -12.91
CA ASN A 139 -7.94 0.78 -11.65
C ASN A 139 -8.70 1.97 -11.03
N TYR A 140 -8.53 3.19 -11.56
CA TYR A 140 -9.30 4.35 -11.14
C TYR A 140 -10.69 4.33 -11.75
N ARG A 141 -11.68 4.68 -10.92
CA ARG A 141 -13.06 4.91 -11.35
C ARG A 141 -13.44 6.32 -10.95
N LYS A 142 -14.07 7.06 -11.87
CA LYS A 142 -14.52 8.43 -11.61
C LYS A 142 -15.36 8.50 -10.34
N GLY A 143 -15.05 9.45 -9.46
CA GLY A 143 -15.74 9.62 -8.18
C GLY A 143 -15.12 8.83 -7.02
N LYS A 144 -14.13 7.97 -7.27
CA LYS A 144 -13.42 7.24 -6.21
C LYS A 144 -12.58 8.25 -5.40
N PRO A 145 -12.69 8.27 -4.06
CA PRO A 145 -11.88 9.16 -3.23
C PRO A 145 -10.40 8.78 -3.30
N ILE A 146 -9.51 9.76 -3.11
CA ILE A 146 -8.06 9.58 -3.14
C ILE A 146 -7.51 9.64 -1.72
N LYS A 147 -6.51 8.81 -1.40
CA LYS A 147 -5.68 8.97 -0.19
C LYS A 147 -4.21 9.03 -0.57
N LEU A 148 -3.58 10.14 -0.20
CA LEU A 148 -2.16 10.38 -0.41
C LEU A 148 -1.38 9.81 0.77
N ILE A 149 -0.51 8.85 0.49
CA ILE A 149 0.50 8.36 1.43
C ILE A 149 1.78 9.13 1.12
N SER A 150 1.97 10.22 1.85
CA SER A 150 2.94 11.27 1.50
C SER A 150 3.28 12.13 2.72
N CYS A 151 4.17 13.10 2.57
CA CYS A 151 4.46 14.08 3.62
C CYS A 151 3.76 15.41 3.35
N ASN A 152 3.16 16.02 4.38
CA ASN A 152 2.65 17.40 4.40
C ASN A 152 1.68 17.81 3.28
N THR A 153 1.13 16.91 2.48
CA THR A 153 0.33 17.29 1.30
C THR A 153 -0.99 17.97 1.66
N ALA A 154 -1.45 17.84 2.90
CA ALA A 154 -2.61 18.57 3.41
C ALA A 154 -2.26 19.80 4.25
N LYS A 155 -0.96 20.08 4.45
CA LYS A 155 -0.52 21.24 5.23
C LYS A 155 -0.80 22.53 4.46
N GLY A 156 -1.33 23.53 5.15
CA GLY A 156 -1.68 24.83 4.54
C GLY A 156 -3.14 24.96 4.07
N GLY A 157 -4.02 24.05 4.49
CA GLY A 157 -5.48 24.17 4.29
C GLY A 157 -5.89 24.17 2.81
N GLU A 158 -6.77 25.09 2.41
CA GLU A 158 -7.30 25.17 1.05
C GLU A 158 -6.24 25.46 -0.03
N GLY A 159 -5.05 25.94 0.35
CA GLY A 159 -3.92 26.12 -0.55
C GLY A 159 -3.04 24.88 -0.71
N SER A 160 -3.28 23.83 0.08
CA SER A 160 -2.47 22.61 0.07
C SER A 160 -2.59 21.82 -1.24
N PHE A 161 -1.58 21.00 -1.52
CA PHE A 161 -1.59 20.11 -2.67
C PHE A 161 -2.82 19.18 -2.69
N ALA A 162 -3.22 18.63 -1.54
CA ALA A 162 -4.39 17.76 -1.41
C ALA A 162 -5.70 18.51 -1.74
N SER A 163 -5.87 19.74 -1.24
CA SER A 163 -7.00 20.60 -1.60
C SER A 163 -7.07 20.86 -3.11
N GLN A 164 -5.94 21.25 -3.71
CA GLN A 164 -5.88 21.53 -5.14
C GLN A 164 -6.17 20.27 -5.99
N LEU A 165 -5.68 19.11 -5.56
CA LEU A 165 -5.97 17.84 -6.20
C LEU A 165 -7.45 17.45 -6.09
N ALA A 166 -8.11 17.77 -4.97
CA ALA A 166 -9.54 17.55 -4.79
C ALA A 166 -10.37 18.37 -5.79
N LYS A 167 -10.01 19.64 -5.99
CA LYS A 167 -10.61 20.51 -7.01
C LYS A 167 -10.39 19.97 -8.43
N GLU A 168 -9.16 19.59 -8.74
CA GLU A 168 -8.80 19.10 -10.07
C GLU A 168 -9.53 17.79 -10.42
N LEU A 169 -9.58 16.82 -9.50
CA LEU A 169 -10.25 15.53 -9.74
C LEU A 169 -11.76 15.57 -9.49
N ASN A 170 -12.27 16.61 -8.82
CA ASN A 170 -13.65 16.73 -8.36
C ASN A 170 -14.09 15.52 -7.52
N VAL A 171 -13.27 15.15 -6.53
CA VAL A 171 -13.48 14.04 -5.59
C VAL A 171 -12.89 14.40 -4.23
N ASN A 172 -13.22 13.62 -3.19
CA ASN A 172 -12.57 13.78 -1.89
C ASN A 172 -11.11 13.33 -1.96
N VAL A 173 -10.21 14.12 -1.37
CA VAL A 173 -8.78 13.79 -1.26
C VAL A 173 -8.35 13.91 0.19
N THR A 174 -7.78 12.83 0.74
CA THR A 174 -7.22 12.78 2.09
C THR A 174 -5.70 12.77 2.04
N GLY A 175 -5.04 13.56 2.87
CA GLY A 175 -3.59 13.55 3.04
C GLY A 175 -3.16 14.00 4.43
N PRO A 176 -1.88 13.85 4.80
CA PRO A 176 -1.41 14.25 6.12
C PRO A 176 -0.99 15.73 6.16
N ASP A 177 -1.25 16.39 7.29
CA ASP A 177 -0.83 17.77 7.58
C ASP A 177 0.58 17.88 8.17
N THR A 178 1.18 16.75 8.52
CA THR A 178 2.56 16.59 9.00
C THR A 178 3.35 15.61 8.13
N LEU A 179 4.57 15.24 8.53
CA LEU A 179 5.29 14.12 7.92
C LEU A 179 4.51 12.82 8.13
N TRP A 180 4.56 11.92 7.15
CA TRP A 180 4.14 10.53 7.35
C TRP A 180 5.37 9.70 7.68
N SER A 181 5.44 9.23 8.92
CA SER A 181 6.61 8.52 9.46
C SER A 181 6.34 7.02 9.54
N VAL A 182 7.40 6.24 9.40
CA VAL A 182 7.38 4.78 9.50
C VAL A 182 8.48 4.30 10.44
N TRP A 183 8.15 3.32 11.29
CA TRP A 183 9.04 2.69 12.26
C TRP A 183 8.99 1.17 12.12
N TRP A 184 10.12 0.50 12.38
CA TRP A 184 10.22 -0.96 12.33
C TRP A 184 11.31 -1.48 13.29
N GLU A 185 11.29 -2.77 13.56
CA GLU A 185 12.31 -3.45 14.37
C GLU A 185 13.53 -3.79 13.50
N ASN A 186 14.73 -3.32 13.89
CA ASN A 186 15.96 -3.69 13.20
C ASN A 186 16.41 -5.08 13.69
N ASP A 187 16.25 -6.10 12.86
CA ASP A 187 16.75 -7.45 13.12
C ASP A 187 18.21 -7.67 12.65
N ASN A 188 18.99 -6.59 12.49
CA ASN A 188 20.33 -6.55 11.89
C ASN A 188 20.41 -7.00 10.41
N SER A 189 19.30 -7.33 9.74
CA SER A 189 19.28 -7.60 8.29
C SER A 189 19.22 -6.32 7.45
N GLY A 190 18.81 -5.19 8.06
CA GLY A 190 18.60 -3.92 7.38
C GLY A 190 17.29 -3.85 6.59
N ILE A 191 16.47 -4.90 6.61
CA ILE A 191 15.18 -4.98 5.93
C ILE A 191 14.06 -4.94 6.99
N PRO A 192 13.07 -4.03 6.87
CA PRO A 192 11.90 -4.03 7.74
C PRO A 192 11.10 -5.33 7.60
N GLN A 193 10.87 -6.06 8.70
CA GLN A 193 9.85 -7.11 8.71
C GLN A 193 8.47 -6.44 8.71
N MET A 194 7.66 -6.64 7.66
CA MET A 194 6.41 -5.90 7.42
C MET A 194 5.40 -6.00 8.57
N ASP A 195 5.37 -7.14 9.25
CA ASP A 195 4.55 -7.42 10.42
C ASP A 195 4.97 -6.65 11.69
N SER A 196 6.20 -6.11 11.70
CA SER A 196 6.72 -5.19 12.72
C SER A 196 6.55 -3.71 12.35
N VAL A 197 6.15 -3.38 11.11
CA VAL A 197 6.09 -1.99 10.64
C VAL A 197 4.88 -1.27 11.26
N LEU A 198 5.14 -0.07 11.79
CA LEU A 198 4.14 0.87 12.29
C LEU A 198 4.28 2.21 11.58
N THR A 199 3.18 2.95 11.44
CA THR A 199 3.17 4.24 10.76
C THR A 199 2.11 5.19 11.32
N ALA A 200 2.37 6.50 11.20
CA ALA A 200 1.45 7.57 11.53
C ALA A 200 1.92 8.90 10.90
N PRO A 201 1.00 9.81 10.55
CA PRO A 201 1.28 11.23 10.46
C PRO A 201 1.83 11.79 11.79
N THR A 202 3.03 12.34 11.80
CA THR A 202 3.61 13.00 12.98
C THR A 202 4.72 13.97 12.60
N ASP A 203 4.92 15.03 13.39
CA ASP A 203 6.10 15.90 13.27
C ASP A 203 7.32 15.35 14.06
N SER A 204 7.19 14.17 14.67
CA SER A 204 8.29 13.47 15.34
C SER A 204 9.06 12.53 14.39
N GLN A 205 10.39 12.59 14.42
CA GLN A 205 11.35 11.81 13.60
C GLN A 205 12.56 11.40 14.50
N PRO A 206 13.29 10.30 14.21
CA PRO A 206 13.02 8.97 14.74
C PRO A 206 14.20 8.43 15.59
N TRP A 207 14.72 9.21 16.54
CA TRP A 207 15.90 8.80 17.34
C TRP A 207 15.58 8.31 18.76
N THR A 208 14.57 7.45 18.89
CA THR A 208 14.56 6.50 19.99
C THR A 208 14.60 5.10 19.38
N ARG A 209 15.64 4.32 19.71
CA ARG A 209 15.60 2.87 19.52
C ARG A 209 14.31 2.35 20.19
N GLY A 210 13.35 1.87 19.40
CA GLY A 210 12.12 1.25 19.89
C GLY A 210 10.88 1.60 19.06
N HIS A 211 9.91 0.69 19.05
CA HIS A 211 8.60 0.90 18.46
C HIS A 211 7.85 1.98 19.24
N PRO A 212 7.45 3.12 18.62
CA PRO A 212 6.49 3.99 19.25
C PRO A 212 5.12 3.31 19.17
N THR A 213 4.82 2.41 20.10
CA THR A 213 3.47 1.84 20.26
C THR A 213 2.47 2.89 20.75
N VAL A 214 2.97 4.00 21.30
CA VAL A 214 2.18 5.16 21.71
C VAL A 214 2.95 6.42 21.31
N LEU A 215 2.30 7.29 20.52
CA LEU A 215 2.75 8.67 20.28
C LEU A 215 1.95 9.61 21.19
N ASP A 216 2.62 10.56 21.83
CA ASP A 216 1.94 11.61 22.59
C ASP A 216 0.98 12.39 21.68
N GLU A 217 -0.20 12.74 22.18
CA GLU A 217 -1.22 13.40 21.34
C GLU A 217 -0.74 14.69 20.68
N LYS A 218 0.13 15.43 21.37
CA LYS A 218 0.75 16.66 20.86
C LYS A 218 1.65 16.42 19.64
N ASP A 219 2.21 15.22 19.49
CA ASP A 219 3.18 14.89 18.44
C ASP A 219 2.51 14.23 17.23
N ARG A 220 1.27 13.75 17.39
CA ARG A 220 0.48 13.15 16.29
C ARG A 220 -0.02 14.23 15.33
N GLY A 221 0.14 13.99 14.03
CA GLY A 221 -0.51 14.79 12.98
C GLY A 221 -1.94 14.34 12.73
N ASN A 222 -2.57 14.90 11.71
CA ASN A 222 -3.92 14.58 11.27
C ASN A 222 -3.95 14.04 9.83
N TRP A 223 -4.91 13.17 9.57
CA TRP A 223 -5.42 12.92 8.23
C TRP A 223 -6.50 13.95 7.93
N VAL A 224 -6.24 14.84 6.98
CA VAL A 224 -7.17 15.90 6.58
C VAL A 224 -7.79 15.54 5.23
N THR A 225 -9.10 15.65 5.13
CA THR A 225 -9.86 15.39 3.91
C THR A 225 -10.44 16.69 3.36
N PHE A 226 -10.19 16.91 2.08
CA PHE A 226 -10.76 18.01 1.30
C PHE A 226 -11.87 17.50 0.40
N GLY A 227 -12.96 18.25 0.29
CA GLY A 227 -14.06 17.99 -0.63
C GLY A 227 -13.74 18.44 -2.07
N PRO A 228 -14.65 18.18 -3.04
CA PRO A 228 -14.44 18.55 -4.45
C PRO A 228 -14.31 20.06 -4.69
N ASP A 229 -14.78 20.89 -3.78
CA ASP A 229 -14.60 22.35 -3.77
C ASP A 229 -13.24 22.77 -3.20
N GLY A 230 -12.46 21.81 -2.69
CA GLY A 230 -11.18 21.93 -2.00
C GLY A 230 -11.26 22.51 -0.59
N ASN A 231 -12.47 22.60 -0.03
CA ASN A 231 -12.64 22.98 1.37
C ASN A 231 -12.37 21.77 2.26
N GLU A 232 -11.80 22.02 3.44
CA GLU A 232 -11.65 20.97 4.44
C GLU A 232 -13.03 20.50 4.91
N ILE A 233 -13.25 19.18 4.87
CA ILE A 233 -14.50 18.55 5.32
C ILE A 233 -14.30 17.68 6.56
N SER A 234 -13.07 17.24 6.83
CA SER A 234 -12.70 16.57 8.07
C SER A 234 -11.20 16.66 8.35
N SER A 235 -10.85 16.65 9.63
CA SER A 235 -9.49 16.47 10.13
C SER A 235 -9.53 15.48 11.29
N VAL A 236 -8.89 14.33 11.09
CA VAL A 236 -8.90 13.22 12.04
C VAL A 236 -7.50 13.02 12.59
N LYS A 237 -7.37 13.09 13.91
CA LYS A 237 -6.10 12.83 14.60
C LYS A 237 -5.61 11.43 14.25
N SER A 238 -4.35 11.33 13.84
CA SER A 238 -3.75 10.03 13.51
C SER A 238 -3.58 9.14 14.73
N GLU A 239 -3.53 7.83 14.48
CA GLU A 239 -3.12 6.82 15.45
C GLU A 239 -1.91 6.08 14.90
N VAL A 240 -1.14 5.44 15.77
CA VAL A 240 -0.10 4.52 15.35
C VAL A 240 -0.78 3.23 14.89
N GLU A 241 -0.59 2.89 13.63
CA GLU A 241 -1.26 1.74 13.01
C GLU A 241 -0.29 0.97 12.11
N LYS A 242 -0.62 -0.27 11.78
CA LYS A 242 0.10 -1.00 10.73
C LYS A 242 -0.26 -0.44 9.35
N PRO A 243 0.63 -0.51 8.35
CA PRO A 243 0.33 -0.08 6.98
C PRO A 243 -0.98 -0.68 6.40
N SER A 244 -1.25 -1.94 6.72
CA SER A 244 -2.47 -2.65 6.30
C SER A 244 -3.74 -2.24 7.05
N GLU A 245 -3.60 -1.52 8.17
CA GLU A 245 -4.70 -1.12 9.04
C GLU A 245 -5.14 0.33 8.82
N ILE A 246 -4.42 1.10 7.99
CA ILE A 246 -4.72 2.51 7.70
C ILE A 246 -6.18 2.71 7.29
N LYS A 247 -6.96 3.40 8.14
CA LYS A 247 -8.40 3.61 7.94
C LYS A 247 -8.74 4.88 7.15
N LYS A 248 -10.00 4.97 6.73
CA LYS A 248 -10.60 6.09 5.98
C LYS A 248 -10.76 7.34 6.83
#